data_AF-A6JM77-F1
#
_entry.id   AF-A6JM77-F1
#
_cell.length_a   1.000
_cell.length_b   1.000
_cell.length_c   1.000
_cell.angle_alpha   90.00
_cell.angle_beta   90.00
_cell.angle_gamma   90.00
#
_symmetry.space_group_name_H-M   'P 1'
#
loop_
_entity.id
_entity.type
_entity.pdbx_description
1 polymer ?
#
loop_
_entity_poly.entity_id
_entity_poly.type
_entity_poly.pdbx_seq_one_letter_code
_entity_poly.pdbx_strand_id
1 'polypeptide(L)'
;MKDHTLGTANGHYLYIETSEPQAFQDKAVLLSPILNATEANGCSFRLFYHMFGKHVYRLAVYQRIWSNSRGQLLWQIFGDQGNRWIRKHLSITSRHPFQVG
;
A
#
# COMPACT_ATOMS: atom_id res chain seq x y z
N MET A 1 -12.91 6.99 13.62
CA MET A 1 -12.49 5.93 12.69
C MET A 1 -12.01 4.74 13.51
N LYS A 2 -12.29 3.50 13.11
CA LYS A 2 -11.84 2.29 13.82
C LYS A 2 -10.91 1.50 12.90
N ASP A 3 -9.79 1.02 13.42
CA ASP A 3 -8.84 0.19 12.68
C ASP A 3 -9.49 -1.12 12.23
N HIS A 4 -9.10 -1.60 11.05
CA HIS A 4 -9.51 -2.88 10.48
C HIS A 4 -9.07 -4.09 11.33
N THR A 5 -7.99 -4.00 12.10
CA THR A 5 -7.47 -5.14 12.87
C THR A 5 -8.35 -5.49 14.07
N LEU A 6 -8.66 -4.50 14.91
CA LEU A 6 -9.43 -4.71 16.14
C LEU A 6 -10.90 -4.28 16.02
N GLY A 7 -11.26 -3.48 15.00
CA GLY A 7 -12.60 -2.90 14.91
C GLY A 7 -12.95 -1.97 16.09
N THR A 8 -11.94 -1.54 16.86
CA THR A 8 -12.06 -0.65 18.02
C THR A 8 -11.16 0.58 17.86
N ALA A 9 -11.32 1.55 18.75
CA ALA A 9 -10.47 2.76 18.78
C ALA A 9 -9.01 2.47 19.21
N ASN A 10 -8.73 1.26 19.71
CA ASN A 10 -7.40 0.88 20.21
C ASN A 10 -6.50 0.24 19.13
N GLY A 11 -7.02 0.02 17.92
CA GLY A 11 -6.22 -0.49 16.81
C GLY A 11 -5.44 0.62 16.11
N HIS A 12 -4.43 0.23 15.33
CA HIS A 12 -3.48 1.16 14.71
C HIS A 12 -3.50 0.97 13.19
N TYR A 13 -3.51 2.09 12.47
CA TYR A 13 -3.39 2.13 11.02
C TYR A 13 -2.48 3.27 10.63
N LEU A 14 -1.83 3.14 9.48
CA LEU A 14 -1.07 4.23 8.89
C LEU A 14 -2.05 5.20 8.21
N TYR A 15 -1.87 6.49 8.47
CA TYR A 15 -2.67 7.56 7.92
C TYR A 15 -1.77 8.55 7.20
N ILE A 16 -2.23 9.02 6.05
CA ILE A 16 -1.63 10.13 5.32
C ILE A 16 -2.70 11.20 5.31
N GLU A 17 -2.43 12.34 5.96
CA GLU A 17 -3.28 13.52 5.83
C GLU A 17 -3.27 13.94 4.37
N THR A 18 -4.41 14.23 3.76
CA THR A 18 -4.52 14.62 2.35
C THR A 18 -5.10 16.02 2.17
N SER A 19 -5.52 16.67 3.26
CA SER A 19 -6.00 18.05 3.24
C SER A 19 -4.87 19.06 3.14
N GLU A 20 -5.23 20.31 2.89
CA GLU A 20 -4.35 21.47 3.06
C GLU A 20 -3.58 21.38 4.39
N PRO A 21 -2.27 21.71 4.41
CA PRO A 21 -1.49 22.39 3.37
C PRO A 21 -0.80 21.46 2.35
N GLN A 22 -1.23 20.19 2.23
CA GLN A 22 -0.52 19.21 1.39
C GLN A 22 -0.67 19.52 -0.10
N ALA A 23 0.45 19.49 -0.84
CA ALA A 23 0.49 19.90 -2.24
C ALA A 23 0.25 18.72 -3.20
N PHE A 24 -0.23 19.04 -4.41
CA PHE A 24 -0.37 18.04 -5.47
C PHE A 24 1.00 17.37 -5.75
N GLN A 25 1.03 16.03 -5.69
CA GLN A 25 2.20 15.15 -5.83
C GLN A 25 3.08 14.94 -4.60
N ASP A 26 2.70 15.48 -3.43
CA ASP A 26 3.31 15.01 -2.18
C ASP A 26 3.11 13.49 -2.04
N LYS A 27 4.20 12.80 -1.68
CA LYS A 27 4.24 11.35 -1.70
C LYS A 27 4.88 10.81 -0.43
N ALA A 28 4.13 9.99 0.28
CA ALA A 28 4.68 9.06 1.26
C ALA A 28 4.93 7.70 0.60
N VAL A 29 6.03 7.05 0.99
CA VAL A 29 6.35 5.67 0.58
C VAL A 29 6.65 4.87 1.83
N LEU A 30 5.91 3.77 2.02
CA LEU A 30 6.21 2.78 3.02
C LEU A 30 6.90 1.61 2.33
N LEU A 31 8.14 1.31 2.72
CA LEU A 31 8.89 0.19 2.17
C LEU A 31 8.94 -0.95 3.18
N SER A 32 8.67 -2.18 2.72
CA SER A 32 8.95 -3.38 3.50
C SER A 32 10.47 -3.57 3.71
N PRO A 33 10.89 -4.43 4.66
CA PRO A 33 12.22 -5.03 4.62
C PRO A 33 12.46 -5.77 3.30
N ILE A 34 13.72 -6.13 3.04
CA ILE A 34 14.06 -7.00 1.91
C ILE A 34 13.50 -8.39 2.21
N LEU A 35 12.60 -8.85 1.36
CA LEU A 35 12.02 -10.19 1.35
C LEU A 35 12.86 -11.09 0.43
N ASN A 36 12.97 -12.37 0.77
CA ASN A 36 13.66 -13.36 -0.07
C ASN A 36 12.91 -13.59 -1.38
N ALA A 37 13.60 -14.14 -2.38
CA ALA A 37 12.96 -14.61 -3.61
C ALA A 37 11.82 -15.59 -3.29
N THR A 38 10.75 -15.56 -4.08
CA THR A 38 9.53 -16.35 -3.81
C THR A 38 9.64 -17.81 -4.28
N GLU A 39 10.67 -18.11 -5.07
CA GLU A 39 10.86 -19.42 -5.73
C GLU A 39 9.57 -19.88 -6.45
N ALA A 40 9.28 -21.19 -6.49
CA ALA A 40 8.13 -21.74 -7.21
C ALA A 40 6.77 -21.41 -6.57
N ASN A 41 6.73 -21.05 -5.30
CA ASN A 41 5.49 -20.97 -4.51
C ASN A 41 4.83 -19.58 -4.51
N GLY A 42 5.53 -18.55 -4.99
CA GLY A 42 5.03 -17.17 -4.96
C GLY A 42 4.87 -16.62 -3.53
N CYS A 43 4.36 -15.40 -3.41
CA CYS A 43 4.07 -14.73 -2.14
C CYS A 43 2.67 -14.10 -2.19
N SER A 44 1.92 -14.19 -1.08
CA SER A 44 0.60 -13.56 -0.93
C SER A 44 0.76 -12.25 -0.15
N PHE A 45 0.52 -11.12 -0.82
CA PHE A 45 0.47 -9.82 -0.19
C PHE A 45 -0.97 -9.39 0.03
N ARG A 46 -1.29 -8.97 1.26
CA ARG A 46 -2.63 -8.53 1.66
C ARG A 46 -2.54 -7.17 2.32
N LEU A 47 -3.44 -6.29 1.90
CA LEU A 47 -3.54 -4.91 2.34
C LEU A 47 -5.00 -4.62 2.65
N PHE A 48 -5.25 -3.88 3.73
CA PHE A 48 -6.53 -3.22 3.95
C PHE A 48 -6.33 -1.73 3.80
N TYR A 49 -7.16 -1.09 2.99
CA TYR A 49 -7.08 0.34 2.73
C TYR A 49 -8.44 1.00 2.91
N HIS A 50 -8.43 2.28 3.28
CA HIS A 50 -9.61 3.12 3.41
C HIS A 50 -9.33 4.45 2.73
N MET A 51 -9.91 4.64 1.55
CA MET A 51 -9.73 5.83 0.73
C MET A 51 -11.08 6.53 0.62
N PHE A 52 -11.30 7.58 1.42
CA PHE A 52 -12.56 8.31 1.47
C PHE A 52 -12.27 9.80 1.59
N GLY A 53 -12.93 10.62 0.77
CA GLY A 53 -12.76 12.07 0.79
C GLY A 53 -12.28 12.65 -0.54
N LYS A 54 -12.61 13.92 -0.75
CA LYS A 54 -12.43 14.65 -2.02
C LYS A 54 -10.96 14.81 -2.44
N HIS A 55 -10.05 14.87 -1.48
CA HIS A 55 -8.62 15.13 -1.71
C HIS A 55 -7.79 13.84 -1.83
N VAL A 56 -8.42 12.67 -1.63
CA VAL A 56 -7.72 11.39 -1.76
C VAL A 56 -7.38 11.15 -3.22
N TYR A 57 -6.08 11.00 -3.53
CA TYR A 57 -5.62 10.90 -4.91
C TYR A 57 -5.30 9.47 -5.36
N ARG A 58 -4.19 8.89 -4.87
CA ARG A 58 -3.71 7.60 -5.39
C ARG A 58 -3.03 6.76 -4.32
N LEU A 59 -3.40 5.48 -4.25
CA LEU A 59 -2.64 4.43 -3.57
C LEU A 59 -2.09 3.46 -4.61
N ALA A 60 -0.81 3.12 -4.51
CA ALA A 60 -0.14 2.23 -5.44
C ALA A 60 0.79 1.29 -4.70
N VAL A 61 0.92 0.06 -5.21
CA VAL A 61 1.80 -0.99 -4.72
C VAL A 61 2.78 -1.35 -5.82
N TYR A 62 4.06 -1.29 -5.49
CA TYR A 62 5.20 -1.57 -6.33
C TYR A 62 6.01 -2.73 -5.76
N GLN A 63 6.56 -3.54 -6.65
CA GLN A 63 7.60 -4.52 -6.35
C GLN A 63 8.95 -3.98 -6.78
N ARG A 64 9.91 -3.92 -5.87
CA ARG A 64 11.23 -3.37 -6.12
C ARG A 64 12.30 -4.43 -5.89
N ILE A 65 13.11 -4.72 -6.91
CA ILE A 65 14.27 -5.62 -6.79
C ILE A 65 15.57 -4.79 -6.61
N TRP A 66 15.65 -3.60 -7.22
CA TRP A 66 16.84 -2.73 -7.15
C TRP A 66 16.59 -1.48 -6.31
N SER A 67 17.49 -1.23 -5.34
CA SER A 67 17.43 -0.19 -4.31
C SER A 67 17.46 1.27 -4.79
N ASN A 68 17.57 1.52 -6.11
CA ASN A 68 17.50 2.85 -6.73
C ASN A 68 16.39 2.97 -7.80
N SER A 69 15.55 1.96 -7.95
CA SER A 69 14.41 2.01 -8.90
C SER A 69 13.08 2.28 -8.18
N ARG A 70 12.08 2.79 -8.89
CA ARG A 70 10.68 2.84 -8.39
C ARG A 70 10.06 1.45 -8.26
N GLY A 71 10.63 0.46 -8.94
CA GLY A 71 10.08 -0.90 -9.02
C GLY A 71 8.97 -1.03 -10.08
N GLN A 72 8.51 -2.27 -10.24
CA GLN A 72 7.38 -2.65 -11.09
C GLN A 72 6.07 -2.29 -10.38
N LEU A 73 5.16 -1.61 -11.07
CA LEU A 73 3.81 -1.39 -10.56
C LEU A 73 3.03 -2.70 -10.55
N LEU A 74 2.56 -3.13 -9.38
CA LEU A 74 1.71 -4.31 -9.23
C LEU A 74 0.23 -3.94 -9.26
N TRP A 75 -0.13 -2.84 -8.60
CA TRP A 75 -1.51 -2.41 -8.49
C TRP A 75 -1.59 -0.93 -8.13
N GLN A 76 -2.63 -0.24 -8.60
CA GLN A 76 -2.97 1.11 -8.14
C GLN A 76 -4.48 1.33 -8.16
N ILE A 77 -4.92 2.30 -7.36
CA ILE A 77 -6.28 2.78 -7.34
C ILE A 77 -6.31 4.29 -7.07
N PHE A 78 -7.35 4.95 -7.55
CA PHE A 78 -7.47 6.41 -7.53
C PHE A 78 -8.77 6.86 -6.87
N GLY A 79 -8.72 7.99 -6.18
CA GLY A 79 -9.91 8.67 -5.69
C GLY A 79 -10.60 7.96 -4.53
N ASP A 80 -11.79 8.45 -4.23
CA ASP A 80 -12.69 7.92 -3.21
C ASP A 80 -13.17 6.50 -3.56
N GLN A 81 -13.13 5.61 -2.57
CA GLN A 81 -13.50 4.19 -2.64
C GLN A 81 -14.67 3.85 -1.69
N GLY A 82 -15.27 4.86 -1.09
CA GLY A 82 -16.30 4.80 -0.08
C GLY A 82 -15.74 4.81 1.35
N ASN A 83 -16.59 5.21 2.29
CA ASN A 83 -16.30 5.24 3.73
C ASN A 83 -16.33 3.84 4.35
N ARG A 84 -15.43 2.96 3.90
CA ARG A 84 -15.26 1.59 4.40
C ARG A 84 -13.85 1.06 4.16
N TRP A 85 -13.45 0.09 4.97
CA TRP A 85 -12.23 -0.67 4.73
C TRP A 85 -12.42 -1.65 3.58
N ILE A 86 -11.44 -1.71 2.68
CA ILE A 86 -11.42 -2.60 1.53
C ILE A 86 -10.17 -3.48 1.59
N ARG A 87 -10.37 -4.79 1.40
CA ARG A 87 -9.28 -5.76 1.33
C ARG A 87 -8.75 -5.89 -0.09
N LYS A 88 -7.45 -5.68 -0.28
CA LYS A 88 -6.72 -6.03 -1.50
C LYS A 88 -5.83 -7.24 -1.26
N HIS A 89 -5.88 -8.17 -2.21
CA HIS A 89 -4.98 -9.32 -2.31
C HIS A 89 -4.17 -9.21 -3.60
N LEU A 90 -2.86 -9.46 -3.52
CA LEU A 90 -1.94 -9.52 -4.65
C LEU A 90 -1.09 -10.78 -4.55
N SER A 91 -0.94 -11.47 -5.68
CA SER A 91 0.05 -12.54 -5.82
C SER A 91 1.34 -11.93 -6.36
N ILE A 92 2.44 -12.11 -5.63
CA ILE A 92 3.75 -11.56 -5.97
C ILE A 92 4.69 -12.71 -6.29
N THR A 93 5.45 -12.57 -7.37
CA THR A 93 6.48 -13.54 -7.76
C THR A 93 7.79 -12.80 -8.01
N SER A 94 8.88 -13.29 -7.45
CA SER A 94 10.20 -12.71 -7.64
C SER A 94 11.28 -13.79 -7.66
N ARG A 95 12.18 -13.72 -8.65
CA ARG A 95 13.39 -14.56 -8.72
C ARG A 95 14.56 -14.02 -7.90
N HIS A 96 14.44 -12.79 -7.40
CA HIS A 96 15.47 -12.11 -6.62
C HIS A 96 14.86 -11.59 -5.31
N PRO A 97 15.69 -11.31 -4.28
CA PRO A 97 15.23 -10.56 -3.13
C PRO A 97 14.55 -9.25 -3.55
N PHE A 98 13.46 -8.88 -2.87
CA PHE A 98 12.62 -7.76 -3.28
C PHE A 98 12.00 -7.03 -2.08
N GLN A 99 11.51 -5.81 -2.30
CA GLN A 99 10.70 -5.04 -1.37
C GLN A 99 9.33 -4.76 -1.99
N VAL A 100 8.34 -4.54 -1.14
CA VAL A 100 7.01 -4.05 -1.52
C VAL A 100 6.83 -2.64 -0.95
N GLY A 101 6.31 -1.70 -1.73
CA GLY A 101 5.96 -0.36 -1.26
C GLY A 101 5.24 0.52 -2.26
#